data_AF-A0A6G7CBQ9-F1
#
_entry.id   AF-A0A6G7CBQ9-F1
#
_cell.length_a   1.000
_cell.length_b   1.000
_cell.length_c   1.000
_cell.angle_alpha   90.00
_cell.angle_beta   90.00
_cell.angle_gamma   90.00
#
_symmetry.space_group_name_H-M   'P 1'
#
loop_
_entity.id
_entity.type
_entity.pdbx_description
1 polymer ?
#
loop_
_entity_poly.entity_id
_entity_poly.type
_entity_poly.pdbx_seq_one_letter_code
_entity_poly.pdbx_strand_id
1 'polypeptide(L)'
;MKRLFLVCLLATTSLFAQSKAPKQSNLESITLAGGCYWCVEAVYENLNGVQSAISGYAGGKNVNPTYEDVSTGRSGYAEVVQITYDKNVTNLDEIFKVFFTVHDPTTLNRQGADVGTQYRSAIFYKNEVQKKAAQTVINDLKKAKIYDSSIVTTIEPLTKFYKAESYHQNYYENNKTQPYCQMVIQPKMEKFEKLFKTKLKKQK
;
A
#
# COMPACT_ATOMS: atom_id res chain seq x y z
N MET A 1 -50.70 -23.34 -66.63
CA MET A 1 -49.59 -23.61 -65.69
C MET A 1 -48.73 -22.34 -65.54
N LYS A 2 -49.04 -21.45 -64.58
CA LYS A 2 -48.21 -20.29 -64.25
C LYS A 2 -47.95 -20.37 -62.75
N ARG A 3 -46.71 -20.65 -62.36
CA ARG A 3 -46.28 -20.83 -60.97
C ARG A 3 -46.05 -19.46 -60.33
N LEU A 4 -46.81 -19.20 -59.27
CA LEU A 4 -46.73 -18.01 -58.43
C LEU A 4 -45.54 -18.18 -57.47
N PHE A 5 -44.49 -17.36 -57.59
CA PHE A 5 -43.39 -17.34 -56.63
C PHE A 5 -43.72 -16.35 -55.51
N LEU A 6 -43.97 -16.89 -54.31
CA LEU A 6 -44.15 -16.15 -53.06
C LEU A 6 -42.76 -15.86 -52.47
N VAL A 7 -42.32 -14.60 -52.52
CA VAL A 7 -41.08 -14.15 -51.87
C VAL A 7 -41.40 -13.80 -50.43
N CYS A 8 -40.96 -14.64 -49.49
CA CYS A 8 -41.08 -14.41 -48.06
C CYS A 8 -39.92 -13.53 -47.59
N LEU A 9 -40.20 -12.26 -47.26
CA LEU A 9 -39.23 -11.30 -46.75
C LEU A 9 -38.99 -11.60 -45.25
N LEU A 10 -37.91 -12.31 -44.93
CA LEU A 10 -37.48 -12.52 -43.55
C LEU A 10 -36.75 -11.27 -43.05
N ALA A 11 -37.45 -10.42 -42.29
CA ALA A 11 -36.84 -9.31 -41.55
C ALA A 11 -36.05 -9.89 -40.37
N THR A 12 -34.72 -9.94 -40.51
CA THR A 12 -33.81 -10.32 -39.42
C THR A 12 -33.63 -9.16 -38.47
N THR A 13 -34.36 -9.16 -37.36
CA THR A 13 -34.11 -8.24 -36.25
C THR A 13 -32.80 -8.64 -35.57
N SER A 14 -31.72 -7.94 -35.92
CA SER A 14 -30.44 -8.07 -35.23
C SER A 14 -30.58 -7.50 -33.82
N LEU A 15 -30.76 -8.38 -32.83
CA LEU A 15 -30.61 -8.07 -31.41
C LEU A 15 -29.12 -7.77 -31.14
N PHE A 16 -28.76 -6.49 -31.22
CA PHE A 16 -27.50 -6.02 -30.65
C PHE A 16 -27.59 -6.13 -29.13
N ALA A 17 -26.96 -7.17 -28.58
CA ALA A 17 -26.70 -7.26 -27.15
C ALA A 17 -25.73 -6.11 -26.77
N GLN A 18 -26.24 -5.10 -26.07
CA GLN A 18 -25.40 -4.07 -25.45
C GLN A 18 -24.55 -4.73 -24.36
N SER A 19 -23.26 -4.91 -24.64
CA SER A 19 -22.30 -5.29 -23.62
C SER A 19 -22.14 -4.13 -22.64
N LYS A 20 -22.52 -4.36 -21.38
CA LYS A 20 -22.34 -3.41 -20.29
C LYS A 20 -20.83 -3.26 -20.05
N ALA A 21 -20.26 -2.09 -20.35
CA ALA A 21 -18.85 -1.83 -20.11
C ALA A 21 -18.48 -2.14 -18.64
N PRO A 22 -17.31 -2.77 -18.38
CA PRO A 22 -16.92 -3.13 -17.02
C PRO A 22 -16.81 -1.87 -16.15
N LYS A 23 -17.52 -1.86 -15.02
CA LYS A 23 -17.48 -0.79 -14.04
C LYS A 23 -16.04 -0.64 -13.55
N GLN A 24 -15.41 0.49 -13.85
CA GLN A 24 -14.04 0.78 -13.40
C GLN A 24 -13.97 0.69 -11.88
N SER A 25 -13.03 -0.10 -11.37
CA SER A 25 -12.83 -0.24 -9.92
C SER A 25 -12.43 1.12 -9.32
N ASN A 26 -12.99 1.44 -8.16
CA ASN A 26 -12.55 2.60 -7.37
C ASN A 26 -11.35 2.27 -6.48
N LEU A 27 -10.87 1.03 -6.51
CA LEU A 27 -9.73 0.59 -5.73
C LEU A 27 -8.43 0.89 -6.45
N GLU A 28 -7.51 1.51 -5.72
CA GLU A 28 -6.13 1.72 -6.11
C GLU A 28 -5.20 1.09 -5.07
N SER A 29 -3.91 0.98 -5.42
CA SER A 29 -2.92 0.38 -4.54
C SER A 29 -1.58 1.11 -4.58
N ILE A 30 -0.92 1.20 -3.43
CA ILE A 30 0.42 1.76 -3.24
C ILE A 30 1.23 0.86 -2.29
N THR A 31 2.53 0.73 -2.51
CA THR A 31 3.41 -0.11 -1.68
C THR A 31 4.43 0.76 -0.95
N LEU A 32 4.47 0.65 0.39
CA LEU A 32 5.28 1.51 1.25
C LEU A 32 6.21 0.68 2.14
N ALA A 33 7.44 1.14 2.34
CA ALA A 33 8.40 0.61 3.31
C ALA A 33 8.67 1.68 4.39
N GLY A 34 8.52 1.33 5.66
CA GLY A 34 8.63 2.30 6.77
C GLY A 34 9.25 1.73 8.04
N GLY A 35 10.07 0.69 7.92
CA GLY A 35 10.53 -0.14 9.03
C GLY A 35 9.83 -1.49 9.05
N CYS A 36 9.72 -2.11 10.24
CA CYS A 36 9.00 -3.37 10.41
C CYS A 36 7.57 -3.29 9.84
N TYR A 37 7.22 -4.19 8.92
CA TYR A 37 5.92 -4.16 8.26
C TYR A 37 4.74 -4.37 9.20
N TRP A 38 4.93 -4.96 10.39
CA TRP A 38 3.86 -5.21 11.36
C TRP A 38 3.34 -3.89 11.92
N CYS A 39 4.25 -2.93 12.11
CA CYS A 39 3.88 -1.57 12.50
C CYS A 39 3.06 -0.88 11.41
N VAL A 40 3.53 -0.98 10.16
CA VAL A 40 2.94 -0.28 9.02
C VAL A 40 1.57 -0.89 8.67
N GLU A 41 1.47 -2.22 8.69
CA GLU A 41 0.26 -2.98 8.45
C GLU A 41 -0.83 -2.57 9.44
N ALA A 42 -0.53 -2.63 10.74
CA ALA A 42 -1.49 -2.28 11.79
C ALA A 42 -2.07 -0.86 11.63
N VAL A 43 -1.22 0.12 11.25
CA VAL A 43 -1.66 1.50 11.00
C VAL A 43 -2.67 1.55 9.84
N TYR A 44 -2.33 0.95 8.70
CA TYR A 44 -3.18 1.02 7.51
C TYR A 44 -4.41 0.12 7.57
N GLU A 45 -4.37 -0.98 8.33
CA GLU A 45 -5.55 -1.77 8.66
C GLU A 45 -6.62 -0.92 9.36
N ASN A 46 -6.22 0.10 10.12
CA ASN A 46 -7.11 0.98 10.88
C ASN A 46 -7.46 2.31 10.16
N LEU A 47 -6.90 2.59 8.98
CA LEU A 47 -7.18 3.81 8.22
C LEU A 47 -8.47 3.70 7.39
N ASN A 48 -9.40 4.63 7.57
CA ASN A 48 -10.65 4.69 6.81
C ASN A 48 -10.39 4.83 5.31
N GLY A 49 -11.13 4.07 4.51
CA GLY A 49 -10.93 3.98 3.06
C GLY A 49 -9.88 2.96 2.62
N VAL A 50 -9.02 2.46 3.52
CA VAL A 50 -8.16 1.31 3.20
C VAL A 50 -8.98 0.03 3.23
N GLN A 51 -8.98 -0.73 2.15
CA GLN A 51 -9.65 -2.03 2.05
C GLN A 51 -8.77 -3.17 2.55
N SER A 52 -7.47 -3.14 2.24
CA SER A 52 -6.50 -4.12 2.73
C SER A 52 -5.11 -3.51 2.87
N ALA A 53 -4.34 -4.05 3.81
CA ALA A 53 -2.92 -3.80 3.99
C ALA A 53 -2.25 -5.18 4.11
N ILE A 54 -1.37 -5.52 3.16
CA ILE A 54 -0.73 -6.84 3.09
C ILE A 54 0.78 -6.67 3.26
N SER A 55 1.34 -7.30 4.29
CA SER A 55 2.78 -7.36 4.54
C SER A 55 3.51 -8.19 3.47
N GLY A 56 4.68 -7.75 3.05
CA GLY A 56 5.45 -8.39 1.99
C GLY A 56 6.84 -7.81 1.79
N TYR A 57 7.44 -8.17 0.66
CA TYR A 57 8.80 -7.82 0.26
C TYR A 57 8.82 -7.18 -1.13
N ALA A 58 9.54 -6.07 -1.28
CA ALA A 58 9.77 -5.42 -2.59
C ALA A 58 11.17 -4.76 -2.69
N GLY A 59 11.60 -4.47 -3.92
CA GLY A 59 12.86 -3.75 -4.19
C GLY A 59 14.14 -4.58 -4.21
N GLY A 60 14.06 -5.89 -3.95
CA GLY A 60 15.20 -6.81 -4.09
C GLY A 60 15.37 -7.41 -5.49
N LYS A 61 16.37 -8.28 -5.65
CA LYS A 61 16.76 -8.85 -6.95
C LYS A 61 16.35 -10.32 -7.16
N ASN A 62 16.37 -11.13 -6.10
CA ASN A 62 16.11 -12.57 -6.19
C ASN A 62 14.62 -12.87 -6.31
N VAL A 63 14.23 -13.92 -7.04
CA VAL A 63 12.80 -14.29 -7.11
C VAL A 63 12.36 -15.03 -5.85
N ASN A 64 11.13 -14.75 -5.38
CA ASN A 64 10.48 -15.44 -4.26
C ASN A 64 11.33 -15.44 -2.96
N PRO A 65 11.69 -14.26 -2.42
CA PRO A 65 12.44 -14.20 -1.16
C PRO A 65 11.64 -14.79 0.01
N THR A 66 12.33 -15.42 0.96
CA THR A 66 11.75 -15.79 2.26
C THR A 66 12.08 -14.75 3.34
N TYR A 67 11.38 -14.79 4.47
CA TYR A 67 11.73 -13.96 5.62
C TYR A 67 13.20 -14.13 6.05
N GLU A 68 13.74 -15.35 6.03
CA GLU A 68 15.14 -15.64 6.36
C GLU A 68 16.10 -14.94 5.39
N ASP A 69 15.78 -14.92 4.09
CA ASP A 69 16.58 -14.18 3.11
C ASP A 69 16.57 -12.67 3.38
N VAL A 70 15.39 -12.12 3.71
CA VAL A 70 15.19 -10.68 3.90
C VAL A 70 15.78 -10.17 5.21
N SER A 71 15.58 -10.91 6.31
CA SER A 71 16.04 -10.54 7.65
C SER A 71 17.56 -10.41 7.76
N THR A 72 18.33 -11.03 6.85
CA THR A 72 19.79 -10.82 6.76
C THR A 72 20.19 -9.41 6.32
N GLY A 73 19.28 -8.66 5.68
CA GLY A 73 19.55 -7.37 5.05
C GLY A 73 20.42 -7.44 3.78
N ARG A 74 20.77 -8.64 3.29
CA ARG A 74 21.66 -8.83 2.13
C ARG A 74 20.92 -9.02 0.81
N SER A 75 19.64 -9.39 0.85
CA SER A 75 18.84 -9.67 -0.35
C SER A 75 18.41 -8.42 -1.13
N GLY A 76 18.53 -7.24 -0.52
CA GLY A 76 18.11 -5.95 -1.07
C GLY A 76 16.60 -5.66 -0.94
N TYR A 77 15.82 -6.64 -0.50
CA TYR A 77 14.39 -6.46 -0.24
C TYR A 77 14.16 -5.53 0.96
N ALA A 78 13.17 -4.66 0.83
CA ALA A 78 12.52 -3.98 1.95
C ALA A 78 11.37 -4.84 2.46
N GLU A 79 11.13 -4.80 3.78
CA GLU A 79 9.81 -5.06 4.33
C GLU A 79 8.86 -3.94 3.89
N VAL A 80 7.74 -4.32 3.29
CA VAL A 80 6.76 -3.39 2.74
C VAL A 80 5.34 -3.80 3.09
N VAL A 81 4.42 -2.84 2.97
CA VAL A 81 2.98 -3.09 3.01
C VAL A 81 2.38 -2.63 1.69
N GLN A 82 1.65 -3.52 1.01
CA GLN A 82 0.81 -3.16 -0.13
C GLN A 82 -0.58 -2.77 0.38
N ILE A 83 -0.91 -1.50 0.23
CA ILE A 83 -2.15 -0.89 0.71
C ILE A 83 -3.09 -0.77 -0.47
N THR A 84 -4.25 -1.43 -0.39
CA THR A 84 -5.36 -1.24 -1.34
C THR A 84 -6.40 -0.33 -0.71
N TYR A 85 -6.81 0.74 -1.40
CA TYR A 85 -7.69 1.76 -0.86
C TYR A 85 -8.76 2.19 -1.87
N ASP A 86 -9.93 2.61 -1.38
CA ASP A 86 -10.99 3.22 -2.18
C ASP A 86 -10.74 4.72 -2.36
N LYS A 87 -10.51 5.12 -3.62
CA LYS A 87 -10.21 6.49 -4.03
C LYS A 87 -11.34 7.49 -3.76
N ASN A 88 -12.55 7.02 -3.45
CA ASN A 88 -13.68 7.86 -3.07
C ASN A 88 -13.72 8.17 -1.57
N VAL A 89 -12.95 7.43 -0.75
CA VAL A 89 -12.96 7.55 0.71
C VAL A 89 -11.65 8.12 1.24
N THR A 90 -10.52 7.72 0.65
CA THR A 90 -9.18 8.22 0.97
C THR A 90 -8.35 8.40 -0.31
N ASN A 91 -7.17 9.01 -0.21
CA ASN A 91 -6.31 9.31 -1.36
C ASN A 91 -4.81 9.21 -1.00
N LEU A 92 -3.94 9.39 -1.99
CA LEU A 92 -2.49 9.30 -1.81
C LEU A 92 -1.96 10.34 -0.81
N ASP A 93 -2.48 11.57 -0.80
CA ASP A 93 -2.02 12.62 0.10
C ASP A 93 -2.27 12.24 1.55
N GLU A 94 -3.44 11.67 1.85
CA GLU A 94 -3.79 11.15 3.17
C GLU A 94 -2.94 9.94 3.56
N ILE A 95 -2.76 8.98 2.63
CA ILE A 95 -1.91 7.82 2.85
C ILE A 95 -0.47 8.25 3.15
N PHE A 96 0.09 9.20 2.40
CA PHE A 96 1.45 9.70 2.62
C PHE A 96 1.54 10.55 3.89
N LYS A 97 0.51 11.33 4.23
CA LYS A 97 0.47 12.06 5.50
C LYS A 97 0.56 11.09 6.68
N VAL A 98 -0.19 10.00 6.66
CA VAL A 98 -0.07 8.92 7.66
C VAL A 98 1.34 8.34 7.65
N PHE A 99 1.84 7.93 6.48
CA PHE A 99 3.17 7.34 6.31
C PHE A 99 4.25 8.17 7.00
N PHE A 100 4.40 9.44 6.61
CA PHE A 100 5.40 10.34 7.17
C PHE A 100 5.15 10.67 8.65
N THR A 101 3.95 10.48 9.19
CA THR A 101 3.69 10.74 10.61
C THR A 101 4.11 9.60 11.53
N VAL A 102 3.99 8.34 11.08
CA VAL A 102 4.09 7.14 11.94
C VAL A 102 5.45 6.43 11.91
N HIS A 103 6.35 6.84 11.02
CA HIS A 103 7.74 6.37 10.97
C HIS A 103 8.70 7.56 10.84
N ASP A 104 9.96 7.40 11.22
CA ASP A 104 11.02 8.39 10.95
C ASP A 104 11.54 8.24 9.51
N PRO A 105 11.33 9.23 8.61
CA PRO A 105 11.78 9.18 7.23
C PRO A 105 13.22 9.70 7.04
N THR A 106 13.94 10.00 8.11
CA THR A 106 15.28 10.60 8.09
C THR A 106 16.40 9.62 8.47
N THR A 107 16.05 8.44 8.97
CA THR A 107 17.01 7.40 9.36
C THR A 107 17.29 6.43 8.22
N LEU A 108 18.51 6.48 7.67
CA LEU A 108 18.93 5.58 6.60
C LEU A 108 19.01 4.13 7.11
N ASN A 109 18.32 3.21 6.42
CA ASN A 109 18.34 1.76 6.69
C ASN A 109 18.05 1.41 8.16
N ARG A 110 17.12 2.12 8.78
CA ARG A 110 16.75 1.95 10.17
C ARG A 110 15.36 2.50 10.44
N GLN A 111 14.64 1.86 11.36
CA GLN A 111 13.50 2.45 12.03
C GLN A 111 13.54 2.14 13.53
N GLY A 112 13.83 3.15 14.36
CA GLY A 112 14.04 2.94 15.79
C GLY A 112 15.17 1.94 16.06
N ALA A 113 14.85 0.85 16.77
CA ALA A 113 15.80 -0.23 17.07
C ALA A 113 15.96 -1.25 15.93
N ASP A 114 15.08 -1.22 14.92
CA ASP A 114 15.15 -2.13 13.77
C ASP A 114 16.17 -1.60 12.76
N VAL A 115 17.33 -2.26 12.66
CA VAL A 115 18.47 -1.80 11.84
C VAL A 115 18.73 -2.77 10.69
N GLY A 116 18.76 -2.24 9.46
CA GLY A 116 18.98 -3.02 8.25
C GLY A 116 18.35 -2.39 7.02
N THR A 117 18.85 -2.76 5.84
CA THR A 117 18.34 -2.27 4.55
C THR A 117 16.88 -2.68 4.29
N GLN A 118 16.43 -3.75 4.94
CA GLN A 118 15.06 -4.22 4.94
C GLN A 118 14.10 -3.26 5.66
N TYR A 119 14.60 -2.42 6.57
CA TYR A 119 13.82 -1.45 7.35
C TYR A 119 13.91 -0.03 6.81
N ARG A 120 14.43 0.16 5.59
CA ARG A 120 14.56 1.49 4.98
C ARG A 120 13.19 2.13 4.72
N SER A 121 13.17 3.46 4.69
CA SER A 121 12.01 4.22 4.21
C SER A 121 11.99 4.26 2.68
N ALA A 122 10.91 3.79 2.05
CA ALA A 122 10.75 3.77 0.60
C ALA A 122 9.28 3.87 0.16
N ILE A 123 9.04 4.48 -1.00
CA ILE A 123 7.74 4.50 -1.68
C ILE A 123 7.90 3.82 -3.03
N PHE A 124 7.18 2.71 -3.21
CA PHE A 124 7.18 1.94 -4.46
C PHE A 124 5.98 2.32 -5.33
N TYR A 125 6.22 3.02 -6.43
CA TYR A 125 5.19 3.52 -7.33
C TYR A 125 4.91 2.57 -8.50
N LYS A 126 3.66 2.42 -8.91
CA LYS A 126 3.27 1.63 -10.10
C LYS A 126 3.08 2.45 -11.37
N ASN A 127 2.99 3.78 -11.25
CA ASN A 127 2.80 4.70 -12.38
C ASN A 127 3.30 6.12 -12.05
N GLU A 128 3.36 6.98 -13.07
CA GLU A 128 3.84 8.35 -12.95
C GLU A 128 2.98 9.24 -12.05
N VAL A 129 1.68 8.96 -11.91
CA VAL A 129 0.80 9.69 -10.98
C VAL A 129 1.27 9.50 -9.54
N GLN A 130 1.56 8.26 -9.14
CA GLN A 130 2.07 7.94 -7.81
C GLN A 130 3.48 8.48 -7.58
N LYS A 131 4.36 8.36 -8.58
CA LYS A 131 5.72 8.92 -8.51
C LYS A 131 5.69 10.43 -8.26
N LYS A 132 4.86 11.15 -9.02
CA LYS A 132 4.70 12.60 -8.86
C LYS A 132 4.12 12.96 -7.50
N ALA A 133 3.10 12.24 -7.02
CA ALA A 133 2.53 12.46 -5.69
C ALA A 133 3.57 12.26 -4.58
N ALA A 134 4.37 11.18 -4.66
CA ALA A 134 5.46 10.92 -3.71
C ALA A 134 6.53 12.02 -3.73
N GLN A 135 6.90 12.51 -4.92
CA GLN A 135 7.86 13.60 -5.04
C GLN A 135 7.31 14.91 -4.47
N THR A 136 6.04 15.22 -4.74
CA THR A 136 5.37 16.43 -4.22
C THR A 136 5.37 16.43 -2.70
N VAL A 137 4.87 15.36 -2.06
CA VAL A 137 4.79 15.33 -0.59
C VAL A 137 6.17 15.43 0.07
N ILE A 138 7.21 14.79 -0.47
CA ILE A 138 8.58 14.91 0.04
C ILE A 138 9.08 16.36 -0.10
N ASN A 139 8.83 17.01 -1.24
CA ASN A 139 9.23 18.39 -1.47
C ASN A 139 8.51 19.36 -0.53
N ASP A 140 7.21 19.15 -0.30
CA ASP A 140 6.41 19.98 0.60
C ASP A 140 6.90 19.86 2.05
N LEU A 141 7.20 18.63 2.51
CA LEU A 141 7.76 18.39 3.84
C LEU A 141 9.14 19.04 4.01
N LYS A 142 10.00 18.97 2.98
CA LYS A 142 11.31 19.64 2.97
C LYS A 142 11.17 21.16 3.03
N LYS A 143 10.29 21.74 2.19
CA LYS A 143 10.03 23.18 2.15
C LYS A 143 9.48 23.71 3.47
N ALA A 144 8.58 22.95 4.09
CA ALA A 144 7.99 23.27 5.38
C ALA A 144 8.93 23.00 6.57
N LYS A 145 10.12 22.41 6.35
CA LYS A 145 11.10 22.07 7.39
C LYS A 145 10.48 21.27 8.54
N ILE A 146 9.67 20.27 8.20
CA ILE A 146 8.96 19.44 9.20
C ILE A 146 9.92 18.54 9.98
N TYR A 147 11.07 18.17 9.39
CA TYR A 147 12.08 17.35 10.03
C TYR A 147 13.39 18.13 10.17
N ASP A 148 14.06 17.93 11.30
CA ASP A 148 15.38 18.51 11.58
C ASP A 148 16.47 17.92 10.67
N SER A 149 16.29 16.65 10.30
CA SER A 149 17.18 15.89 9.41
C SER A 149 16.59 15.74 8.01
N SER A 150 17.47 15.50 7.03
CA SER A 150 17.04 15.30 5.64
C SER A 150 16.22 14.02 5.49
N ILE A 151 15.10 14.10 4.78
CA ILE A 151 14.31 12.93 4.37
C ILE A 151 15.15 12.06 3.42
N VAL A 152 15.33 10.78 3.79
CA VAL A 152 16.08 9.76 3.04
C VAL A 152 15.15 8.76 2.33
N THR A 153 13.83 8.92 2.43
CA THR A 153 12.84 8.09 1.73
C THR A 153 13.13 8.01 0.23
N THR A 154 13.30 6.79 -0.27
CA THR A 154 13.51 6.55 -1.71
C THR A 154 12.16 6.50 -2.44
N ILE A 155 12.16 6.86 -3.73
CA ILE A 155 11.02 6.70 -4.64
C ILE A 155 11.43 5.71 -5.73
N GLU A 156 10.92 4.49 -5.67
CA GLU A 156 11.36 3.36 -6.50
C GLU A 156 10.20 2.84 -7.35
N PRO A 157 10.42 2.40 -8.61
CA PRO A 157 9.38 1.73 -9.36
C PRO A 157 9.06 0.37 -8.72
N LEU A 158 7.77 0.07 -8.54
CA LEU A 158 7.32 -1.26 -8.09
C LEU A 158 7.46 -2.25 -9.25
N THR A 159 8.53 -3.03 -9.25
CA THR A 159 8.74 -4.10 -10.24
C THR A 159 7.92 -5.35 -9.88
N LYS A 160 8.00 -5.79 -8.62
CA LYS A 160 7.25 -6.93 -8.10
C LYS A 160 7.03 -6.80 -6.60
N PHE A 161 5.87 -7.28 -6.15
CA PHE A 161 5.52 -7.45 -4.75
C PHE A 161 5.45 -8.94 -4.43
N TYR A 162 6.15 -9.36 -3.38
CA TYR A 162 6.09 -10.72 -2.85
C TYR A 162 5.36 -10.68 -1.52
N LYS A 163 4.19 -11.33 -1.44
CA LYS A 163 3.45 -11.43 -0.18
C LYS A 163 4.29 -12.22 0.83
N ALA A 164 4.42 -11.70 2.05
CA ALA A 164 5.09 -12.39 3.14
C ALA A 164 4.24 -13.58 3.63
N GLU A 165 4.89 -14.47 4.37
CA GLU A 165 4.31 -15.66 4.95
C GLU A 165 3.09 -15.32 5.82
N SER A 166 2.14 -16.27 5.93
CA SER A 166 0.85 -16.02 6.59
C SER A 166 0.98 -15.60 8.06
N TYR A 167 2.01 -16.08 8.75
CA TYR A 167 2.27 -15.75 10.15
C TYR A 167 2.73 -14.30 10.37
N HIS A 168 3.11 -13.58 9.31
CA HIS A 168 3.42 -12.16 9.37
C HIS A 168 2.22 -11.25 9.14
N GLN A 169 1.07 -11.79 8.71
CA GLN A 169 -0.12 -11.00 8.38
C GLN A 169 -1.00 -10.81 9.61
N ASN A 170 -1.56 -9.60 9.79
CA ASN A 170 -2.31 -9.20 10.97
C ASN A 170 -1.53 -9.48 12.28
N TYR A 171 -0.19 -9.36 12.24
CA TYR A 171 0.65 -9.83 13.34
C TYR A 171 0.28 -9.10 14.65
N TYR A 172 0.13 -7.78 14.59
CA TYR A 172 -0.23 -6.98 15.75
C TYR A 172 -1.57 -7.41 16.36
N GLU A 173 -2.60 -7.60 15.54
CA GLU A 173 -3.93 -8.01 16.00
C GLU A 173 -3.89 -9.37 16.70
N ASN A 174 -3.13 -10.31 16.14
CA ASN A 174 -3.02 -11.67 16.64
C ASN A 174 -2.07 -11.82 17.85
N ASN A 175 -1.25 -10.81 18.15
CA ASN A 175 -0.12 -10.93 19.08
C ASN A 175 0.02 -9.72 20.03
N LYS A 176 -1.09 -9.07 20.42
CA LYS A 176 -1.08 -7.82 21.22
C LYS A 176 -0.26 -7.88 22.52
N THR A 177 -0.10 -9.06 23.11
CA THR A 177 0.66 -9.26 24.36
C THR A 177 2.15 -9.45 24.14
N GLN A 178 2.63 -9.56 22.90
CA GLN A 178 4.05 -9.71 22.62
C GLN A 178 4.81 -8.42 23.01
N PRO A 179 6.02 -8.52 23.60
CA PRO A 179 6.79 -7.36 24.02
C PRO A 179 7.03 -6.36 22.88
N TYR A 180 7.30 -6.85 21.66
CA TYR A 180 7.47 -5.99 20.49
C TYR A 180 6.18 -5.20 20.16
N CYS A 181 5.01 -5.86 20.22
CA CYS A 181 3.73 -5.19 20.03
C CYS A 181 3.50 -4.10 21.08
N GLN A 182 3.77 -4.38 22.36
CA GLN A 182 3.53 -3.41 23.44
C GLN A 182 4.53 -2.25 23.45
N MET A 183 5.80 -2.51 23.15
CA MET A 183 6.86 -1.52 23.30
C MET A 183 7.13 -0.72 22.02
N VAL A 184 6.79 -1.27 20.83
CA VAL A 184 7.10 -0.67 19.53
C VAL A 184 5.84 -0.32 18.74
N ILE A 185 4.90 -1.26 18.59
CA ILE A 185 3.71 -1.06 17.74
C ILE A 185 2.66 -0.20 18.45
N GLN A 186 2.32 -0.52 19.71
CA GLN A 186 1.29 0.16 20.48
C GLN A 186 1.52 1.68 20.57
N PRO A 187 2.73 2.21 20.89
CA PRO A 187 2.96 3.66 20.89
C PRO A 187 2.75 4.31 19.52
N LYS A 188 3.07 3.61 18.42
CA LYS A 188 2.81 4.10 17.06
C LYS A 188 1.31 4.13 16.76
N MET A 189 0.56 3.11 17.21
CA MET A 189 -0.90 3.06 17.09
C MET A 189 -1.57 4.18 17.88
N GLU A 190 -1.16 4.42 19.13
CA GLU A 190 -1.67 5.52 19.94
C GLU A 190 -1.42 6.89 19.31
N LYS A 191 -0.21 7.09 18.76
CA LYS A 191 0.13 8.31 17.99
C LYS A 191 -0.78 8.45 16.77
N PHE A 192 -0.98 7.38 16.02
CA PHE A 192 -1.86 7.35 14.85
C PHE A 192 -3.32 7.68 15.24
N GLU A 193 -3.89 6.99 16.22
CA GLU A 193 -5.26 7.19 16.68
C GLU A 193 -5.49 8.62 17.20
N LYS A 194 -4.52 9.18 17.92
CA LYS A 194 -4.58 10.55 18.42
C LYS A 194 -4.62 11.58 17.29
N LEU A 195 -3.75 11.42 16.27
CA LEU A 195 -3.58 12.41 15.20
C LEU A 195 -4.60 12.25 14.06
N PHE A 196 -5.12 11.04 13.88
CA PHE A 196 -5.99 10.66 12.76
C PHE A 196 -7.37 10.19 13.23
N LYS A 197 -7.85 10.65 14.39
CA LYS A 197 -9.13 10.24 15.01
C LYS A 197 -10.33 10.23 14.05
N THR A 198 -10.46 11.26 13.20
CA THR A 198 -11.56 11.38 12.23
C THR A 198 -11.39 10.49 10.98
N LYS A 199 -10.23 9.85 10.86
CA LYS A 199 -9.82 8.99 9.75
C LYS A 199 -9.67 7.53 10.15
N LEU A 200 -9.99 7.18 11.39
CA LEU A 200 -10.07 5.79 11.81
C LEU A 200 -11.24 5.09 11.12
N LYS A 201 -11.04 3.82 10.75
CA LYS A 201 -12.18 2.97 10.35
C LYS A 201 -13.19 2.95 11.48
N LYS A 202 -14.46 3.16 11.14
CA LYS A 202 -15.54 2.90 12.10
C LYS A 202 -15.52 1.40 12.41
N GLN A 203 -15.40 1.05 13.68
CA GLN A 203 -15.60 -0.34 14.10
C GLN A 203 -16.99 -0.78 13.63
N LYS A 204 -17.07 -1.95 13.02
CA LYS A 204 -18.35 -2.56 12.64
C LYS A 204 -19.12 -2.98 13.88
#